data_AF-Q8BPM3-F1
#
_entry.id   AF-Q8BPM3-F1
#
_cell.length_a   1.000
_cell.length_b   1.000
_cell.length_c   1.000
_cell.angle_alpha   90.00
_cell.angle_beta   90.00
_cell.angle_gamma   90.00
#
_symmetry.space_group_name_H-M   'P 1'
#
loop_
_entity.id
_entity.type
_entity.pdbx_description
1 polymer ?
#
loop_
_entity_poly.entity_id
_entity_poly.type
_entity_poly.pdbx_seq_one_letter_code
_entity_poly.pdbx_strand_id
1 'polypeptide(L)'
;MKMAAPKTSIPSLAECQCGICMEILLEPVTLPCNHTLCNPCFQSTVEKANLCCPFCRRRVSSWTRYHTRRNSLVNTDLWEIIQKHYAKECKLRISGQESKEIIDECQPVRRLSEPGELRREYEEEISRVEAERQASKEEENKASEEYIQRLLAEEEEEEKRQREKRRSEMEEQLRGDEELARSLSTSIFQKIRSSHKQVP
;
A
#
# COMPACT_ATOMS: atom_id res chain seq x y z
N MET A 1 35.16 4.00 12.63
CA MET A 1 36.25 4.95 12.93
C MET A 1 35.80 6.33 12.49
N LYS A 2 35.67 7.30 13.40
CA LYS A 2 35.32 8.69 13.02
C LYS A 2 36.61 9.40 12.62
N MET A 3 36.71 9.80 11.36
CA MET A 3 37.81 10.59 10.84
C MET A 3 37.79 11.96 11.52
N ALA A 4 38.85 12.27 12.27
CA ALA A 4 39.12 13.64 12.69
C ALA A 4 39.55 14.41 11.43
N ALA A 5 38.75 15.40 11.02
CA ALA A 5 39.10 16.30 9.94
C ALA A 5 40.40 17.06 10.28
N PRO A 6 41.27 17.32 9.29
CA PRO A 6 42.53 18.02 9.51
C PRO A 6 42.29 19.47 9.97
N LYS A 7 43.11 19.94 10.91
CA LYS A 7 43.01 21.26 11.57
C LYS A 7 43.29 22.49 10.66
N THR A 8 43.01 22.42 9.35
CA THR A 8 43.36 23.48 8.39
C THR A 8 42.35 23.72 7.26
N SER A 9 41.16 23.12 7.28
CA SER A 9 40.12 23.44 6.29
C SER A 9 39.23 24.58 6.80
N ILE A 10 39.08 25.63 5.99
CA ILE A 10 38.11 26.71 6.23
C ILE A 10 36.71 26.06 6.16
N PRO A 11 35.90 26.11 7.24
CA PRO A 11 34.54 25.55 7.21
C PRO A 11 33.71 26.35 6.20
N SER A 12 32.75 25.71 5.54
CA SER A 12 31.82 26.41 4.65
C SER A 12 30.85 27.30 5.44
N LEU A 13 30.23 28.26 4.76
CA LEU A 13 29.27 29.17 5.41
C LEU A 13 28.03 28.40 5.89
N ALA A 14 27.59 27.39 5.14
CA ALA A 14 26.49 26.51 5.54
C ALA A 14 26.79 25.73 6.83
N GLU A 15 28.02 25.26 7.03
CA GLU A 15 28.44 24.60 8.27
C GLU A 15 28.51 25.56 9.48
N CYS A 16 28.61 26.86 9.22
CA CYS A 16 28.64 27.91 10.23
C CYS A 16 27.26 28.56 10.49
N GLN A 17 26.17 28.05 9.89
CA GLN A 17 24.82 28.55 10.11
C GLN A 17 24.11 27.81 11.25
N CYS A 18 23.27 28.53 11.98
CA CYS A 18 22.44 27.97 13.03
C CYS A 18 21.26 27.21 12.41
N GLY A 19 21.13 25.91 12.67
CA GLY A 19 20.01 25.10 12.15
C GLY A 19 18.61 25.46 12.68
N ILE A 20 18.47 26.53 13.47
CA ILE A 20 17.19 27.02 14.01
C ILE A 20 16.74 28.30 13.31
N CYS A 21 17.62 29.32 13.26
CA CYS A 21 17.31 30.61 12.61
C CYS A 21 17.89 30.74 11.21
N MET A 22 18.70 29.77 10.75
CA MET A 22 19.39 29.75 9.46
C MET A 22 20.40 30.89 9.25
N GLU A 23 20.72 31.67 10.29
CA GLU A 23 21.72 32.74 10.24
C GLU A 23 23.09 32.26 10.78
N ILE A 24 24.18 32.95 10.39
CA ILE A 24 25.56 32.69 10.87
C ILE A 24 25.63 32.59 12.40
N LEU A 25 26.18 31.52 12.95
CA LEU A 25 26.26 31.27 14.39
C LEU A 25 26.96 32.41 15.15
N LEU A 26 26.21 33.23 15.91
CA LEU A 26 26.79 34.15 16.90
C LEU A 26 26.92 33.44 18.24
N GLU A 27 28.12 33.52 18.83
CA GLU A 27 28.43 32.88 20.11
C GLU A 27 27.93 31.42 20.13
N PRO A 28 28.46 30.55 19.25
CA PRO A 28 27.98 29.18 19.08
C PRO A 28 27.99 28.41 20.41
N VAL A 29 26.88 27.76 20.73
CA VAL A 29 26.72 26.89 21.89
C VAL A 29 26.67 25.45 21.39
N THR A 30 27.70 24.65 21.72
CA THR A 30 27.75 23.23 21.37
C THR A 30 27.25 22.39 22.54
N LEU A 31 26.09 21.78 22.39
CA LEU A 31 25.48 20.92 23.39
C LEU A 31 26.28 19.61 23.55
N PRO A 32 26.16 18.89 24.68
CA PRO A 32 26.87 17.61 24.92
C PRO A 32 26.45 16.48 23.96
N CYS A 33 25.39 16.68 23.17
CA CYS A 33 25.00 15.80 22.06
C CYS A 33 25.66 16.17 20.72
N ASN A 34 26.64 17.08 20.72
CA ASN A 34 27.37 17.61 19.56
C ASN A 34 26.54 18.42 18.55
N HIS A 35 25.33 18.83 18.92
CA HIS A 35 24.58 19.81 18.11
C HIS A 35 24.95 21.22 18.53
N THR A 36 25.16 22.09 17.55
CA THR A 36 25.51 23.50 17.76
C THR A 36 24.39 24.42 17.30
N LEU A 37 24.14 25.47 18.09
CA LEU A 37 23.17 26.52 17.80
C LEU A 37 23.73 27.86 18.32
N CYS A 38 23.26 29.00 17.80
CA CYS A 38 23.73 30.30 18.28
C CYS A 38 23.19 30.60 19.68
N ASN A 39 23.90 31.41 20.46
CA ASN A 39 23.48 31.79 21.81
C ASN A 39 22.06 32.38 21.87
N PRO A 40 21.62 33.27 20.95
CA PRO A 40 20.23 33.74 20.92
C PRO A 40 19.20 32.61 20.79
N CYS A 41 19.45 31.62 19.91
CA CYS A 41 18.57 30.47 19.77
C CYS A 41 18.65 29.53 20.98
N PHE A 42 19.80 29.40 21.61
CA PHE A 42 19.94 28.63 22.84
C PHE A 42 19.09 29.22 23.97
N GLN A 43 19.18 30.54 24.18
CA GLN A 43 18.41 31.24 25.21
C GLN A 43 16.90 31.08 24.99
N SER A 44 16.43 31.22 23.75
CA SER A 44 15.00 31.15 23.44
C SER A 44 14.44 29.72 23.41
N THR A 45 15.15 28.77 22.82
CA THR A 45 14.61 27.42 22.54
C THR A 45 15.06 26.34 23.53
N VAL A 46 16.13 26.57 24.28
CA VAL A 46 16.68 25.59 25.23
C VAL A 46 16.54 26.09 26.66
N GLU A 47 17.12 27.26 26.97
CA GLU A 47 17.20 27.78 28.34
C GLU A 47 15.83 28.18 28.90
N LYS A 48 15.05 28.94 28.12
CA LYS A 48 13.71 29.42 28.53
C LYS A 48 12.57 28.41 28.28
N ALA A 49 12.88 27.26 27.68
CA ALA A 49 11.88 26.24 27.32
C ALA A 49 12.10 24.95 28.13
N ASN A 50 12.34 23.82 27.46
CA ASN A 50 12.35 22.49 28.09
C ASN A 50 13.75 21.97 28.49
N LEU A 51 14.80 22.79 28.36
CA LEU A 51 16.20 22.39 28.61
C LEU A 51 16.58 21.08 27.88
N CYS A 52 16.13 20.97 26.64
CA CYS A 52 16.40 19.85 25.73
C CYS A 52 16.99 20.36 24.42
N CYS A 53 17.86 19.58 23.80
CA CYS A 53 18.37 19.83 22.46
C CYS A 53 17.22 19.85 21.44
N PRO A 54 17.07 20.90 20.60
CA PRO A 54 15.98 20.99 19.63
C PRO A 54 16.12 19.99 18.47
N PHE A 55 17.32 19.46 18.22
CA PHE A 55 17.60 18.54 17.12
C PHE A 55 17.37 17.07 17.48
N CYS A 56 17.86 16.63 18.65
CA CYS A 56 17.82 15.22 19.07
C CYS A 56 17.06 14.97 20.37
N ARG A 57 16.44 16.01 20.96
CA ARG A 57 15.66 15.94 22.21
C ARG A 57 16.43 15.48 23.45
N ARG A 58 17.77 15.39 23.39
CA ARG A 58 18.62 15.10 24.57
C ARG A 58 18.45 16.17 25.64
N ARG A 59 18.16 15.78 26.88
CA ARG A 59 18.07 16.69 28.03
C ARG A 59 19.46 17.24 28.40
N VAL A 60 19.55 18.57 28.56
CA VAL A 60 20.82 19.29 28.82
C VAL A 60 20.78 20.16 30.09
N SER A 61 19.73 20.08 30.90
CA SER A 61 19.52 20.95 32.07
C SER A 61 20.71 21.06 33.05
N SER A 62 21.33 19.93 33.43
CA SER A 62 22.50 19.94 34.34
C SER A 62 23.73 20.58 33.68
N TRP A 63 23.93 20.31 32.39
CA TRP A 63 25.00 20.90 31.59
C TRP A 63 24.79 22.41 31.49
N THR A 64 23.58 22.86 31.14
CA THR A 64 23.22 24.29 31.08
C THR A 64 23.53 24.98 32.41
N ARG A 65 23.02 24.48 33.55
CA ARG A 65 23.30 25.09 34.86
C ARG A 65 24.79 25.17 35.18
N TYR A 66 25.56 24.14 34.85
CA TYR A 66 26.99 24.08 35.10
C TYR A 66 27.75 25.16 34.31
N HIS A 67 27.46 25.26 33.00
CA HIS A 67 28.14 26.16 32.09
C HIS A 67 27.68 27.62 32.24
N THR A 68 26.42 27.88 32.59
CA THR A 68 25.91 29.24 32.88
C THR A 68 26.65 29.85 34.06
N ARG A 69 26.83 29.10 35.16
CA ARG A 69 27.55 29.58 36.35
C ARG A 69 29.03 29.89 36.11
N ARG A 70 29.63 29.24 35.11
CA ARG A 70 31.04 29.39 34.75
C ARG A 70 31.27 30.29 33.55
N ASN A 71 30.19 30.87 33.00
CA ASN A 71 30.22 31.65 31.77
C ASN A 71 30.95 30.92 30.62
N SER A 72 30.67 29.63 30.44
CA SER A 72 31.38 28.72 29.52
C SER A 72 30.45 27.97 28.56
N LEU A 73 29.31 28.56 28.22
CA LEU A 73 28.38 27.97 27.23
C LEU A 73 28.91 28.07 25.80
N VAL A 74 29.60 29.18 25.51
CA VAL A 74 30.08 29.48 24.17
C VAL A 74 31.27 28.58 23.87
N ASN A 75 31.20 27.88 22.73
CA ASN A 75 32.30 27.15 22.15
C ASN A 75 33.27 28.19 21.55
N THR A 76 34.27 28.58 22.33
CA THR A 76 35.25 29.62 21.99
C THR A 76 36.04 29.26 20.74
N ASP A 77 36.46 27.99 20.59
CA ASP A 77 37.25 27.54 19.46
C ASP A 77 36.47 27.69 18.15
N LEU A 78 35.20 27.26 18.14
CA LEU A 78 34.32 27.43 16.98
C LEU A 78 34.01 28.90 16.73
N TRP A 79 33.83 29.69 17.80
CA TRP A 79 33.56 31.11 17.69
C TRP A 79 34.72 31.88 17.04
N GLU A 80 35.96 31.60 17.44
CA GLU A 80 37.15 32.19 16.85
C GLU A 80 37.29 31.85 15.36
N ILE A 81 37.00 30.60 14.98
CA ILE A 81 37.00 30.17 13.57
C ILE A 81 35.96 30.95 12.76
N ILE A 82 34.73 31.07 13.28
CA ILE A 82 33.66 31.81 12.61
C ILE A 82 34.00 33.28 12.49
N GLN A 83 34.50 33.92 13.54
CA GLN A 83 34.90 35.33 13.51
C GLN A 83 36.05 35.58 12.54
N LYS A 84 37.00 34.64 12.43
CA LYS A 84 38.15 34.75 11.52
C LYS A 84 37.74 34.67 10.05
N HIS A 85 36.83 33.75 9.71
CA HIS A 85 36.48 33.47 8.32
C HIS A 85 35.21 34.16 7.82
N TYR A 86 34.28 34.49 8.73
CA TYR A 86 32.95 35.04 8.44
C TYR A 86 32.66 36.32 9.24
N ALA A 87 33.67 37.18 9.38
CA ALA A 87 33.56 38.44 10.10
C ALA A 87 32.49 39.38 9.53
N LYS A 88 32.30 39.37 8.20
CA LYS A 88 31.33 40.23 7.50
C LYS A 88 29.90 39.81 7.86
N GLU A 89 29.63 38.52 7.78
CA GLU A 89 28.33 37.90 8.08
C GLU A 89 27.97 38.12 9.55
N CYS A 90 28.94 37.95 10.46
CA CYS A 90 28.74 38.24 11.88
C CYS A 90 28.33 39.71 12.11
N LYS A 91 29.02 40.66 11.44
CA LYS A 91 28.69 42.09 11.54
C LYS A 91 27.30 42.40 10.98
N LEU A 92 26.95 41.81 9.83
CA LEU A 92 25.63 41.98 9.22
C LEU A 92 24.51 41.47 10.13
N ARG A 93 24.70 40.30 10.73
CA ARG A 93 23.73 39.74 11.69
C ARG A 93 23.59 40.62 12.94
N ILE A 94 24.70 41.15 13.47
CA ILE A 94 24.68 42.05 14.64
C ILE A 94 24.03 43.40 14.31
N SER A 95 24.21 43.92 13.10
CA SER A 95 23.60 45.18 12.65
C SER A 95 22.13 45.04 12.22
N GLY A 96 21.58 43.83 12.23
CA GLY A 96 20.22 43.55 11.77
C GLY A 96 20.04 43.69 10.26
N GLN A 97 21.13 43.66 9.48
CA GLN A 97 21.08 43.65 8.03
C GLN A 97 21.06 42.21 7.52
N GLU A 98 20.02 41.84 6.77
CA GLU A 98 19.97 40.54 6.11
C GLU A 98 21.13 40.40 5.11
N SER A 99 21.90 39.31 5.23
CA SER A 99 22.88 38.93 4.23
C SER A 99 22.13 38.49 2.97
N LYS A 100 22.08 39.35 1.95
CA LYS A 100 21.34 39.10 0.69
C LYS A 100 21.90 38.01 -0.22
N GLU A 101 22.97 37.33 0.18
CA GLU A 101 23.65 36.34 -0.64
C GLU A 101 23.84 35.09 0.22
N ILE A 102 22.92 34.13 0.12
CA ILE A 102 23.12 32.68 -0.16
C ILE A 102 21.72 32.07 -0.39
N ILE A 103 21.27 32.05 -1.65
CA ILE A 103 20.37 30.96 -2.08
C ILE A 103 21.33 29.85 -2.46
N ASP A 104 21.51 28.90 -1.54
CA ASP A 104 22.26 27.69 -1.78
C ASP A 104 21.59 26.92 -2.93
N GLU A 105 22.27 26.81 -4.07
CA GLU A 105 21.79 26.15 -5.31
C GLU A 105 21.60 24.63 -5.16
N CYS A 106 21.41 24.10 -3.95
CA CYS A 106 21.24 22.67 -3.70
C CYS A 106 20.20 22.31 -2.63
N GLN A 107 19.15 23.11 -2.44
CA GLN A 107 17.93 22.55 -1.85
C GLN A 107 17.18 21.75 -2.93
N PRO A 108 16.90 20.45 -2.74
CA PRO A 108 16.01 19.73 -3.65
C PRO A 108 14.71 20.51 -3.71
N VAL A 109 14.38 21.02 -4.90
CA VAL A 109 13.14 21.77 -5.12
C VAL A 109 12.01 20.84 -4.70
N ARG A 110 11.37 21.19 -3.58
CA ARG A 110 10.22 20.45 -3.06
C ARG A 110 9.08 20.66 -4.05
N ARG A 111 8.99 19.78 -5.04
CA ARG A 111 7.90 19.75 -6.01
C ARG A 111 6.66 19.22 -5.30
N LEU A 112 5.67 20.08 -5.15
CA LEU A 112 4.35 19.69 -4.69
C LEU A 112 3.52 19.26 -5.92
N SER A 113 2.61 18.32 -5.72
CA SER A 113 1.62 17.99 -6.76
C SER A 113 0.73 19.20 -7.05
N GLU A 114 0.35 19.35 -8.31
CA GLU A 114 -0.60 20.37 -8.69
C GLU A 114 -2.00 20.07 -8.11
N PRO A 115 -2.81 21.10 -7.80
CA PRO A 115 -4.16 20.88 -7.29
C PRO A 115 -4.96 19.92 -8.18
N GLY A 116 -5.38 18.79 -7.61
CA GLY A 116 -6.18 17.78 -8.29
C GLY A 116 -5.39 16.73 -9.10
N GLU A 117 -4.07 16.81 -9.19
CA GLU A 117 -3.24 15.79 -9.85
C GLU A 117 -3.38 14.42 -9.18
N LEU A 118 -3.21 14.37 -7.86
CA LEU A 118 -3.39 13.15 -7.06
C LEU A 118 -4.82 12.59 -7.15
N ARG A 119 -5.83 13.46 -7.34
CA ARG A 119 -7.23 13.04 -7.50
C ARG A 119 -7.40 12.26 -8.80
N ARG A 120 -6.85 12.79 -9.91
CA ARG A 120 -6.95 12.13 -11.22
C ARG A 120 -6.27 10.78 -11.20
N GLU A 121 -5.04 10.71 -10.67
CA GLU A 121 -4.32 9.44 -10.52
C GLU A 121 -5.12 8.42 -9.72
N TYR A 122 -5.73 8.84 -8.61
CA TYR A 122 -6.58 7.97 -7.80
C TYR A 122 -7.84 7.50 -8.57
N GLU A 123 -8.55 8.39 -9.23
CA GLU A 123 -9.78 8.06 -9.97
C GLU A 123 -9.49 7.12 -11.16
N GLU A 124 -8.38 7.34 -11.86
CA GLU A 124 -7.88 6.44 -12.92
C GLU A 124 -7.51 5.06 -12.38
N GLU A 125 -6.81 5.02 -11.25
CA GLU A 125 -6.44 3.78 -10.57
C GLU A 125 -7.68 2.98 -10.14
N ILE A 126 -8.66 3.64 -9.52
CA ILE A 126 -9.93 3.02 -9.12
C ILE A 126 -10.66 2.47 -10.34
N SER A 127 -10.79 3.27 -11.41
CA SER A 127 -11.47 2.84 -12.64
C SER A 127 -10.79 1.63 -13.28
N ARG A 128 -9.45 1.57 -13.27
CA ARG A 128 -8.69 0.43 -13.79
C ARG A 128 -8.96 -0.85 -13.00
N VAL A 129 -8.89 -0.77 -11.67
CA VAL A 129 -9.15 -1.91 -10.78
C VAL A 129 -10.59 -2.41 -10.93
N GLU A 130 -11.56 -1.51 -11.07
CA GLU A 130 -12.97 -1.88 -11.30
C GLU A 130 -13.15 -2.59 -12.64
N ALA A 131 -12.53 -2.10 -13.72
CA ALA A 131 -12.59 -2.72 -15.03
C ALA A 131 -11.96 -4.12 -15.03
N GLU A 132 -10.81 -4.30 -14.37
CA GLU A 132 -10.16 -5.61 -14.20
C GLU A 132 -11.07 -6.60 -13.45
N ARG A 133 -11.68 -6.14 -12.35
CA ARG A 133 -12.62 -6.96 -11.56
C ARG A 133 -13.84 -7.37 -12.38
N GLN A 134 -14.35 -6.46 -13.20
CA GLN A 134 -15.50 -6.71 -14.04
C GLN A 134 -15.18 -7.69 -15.17
N ALA A 135 -14.02 -7.56 -15.82
CA ALA A 135 -13.55 -8.51 -16.82
C ALA A 135 -13.37 -9.93 -16.24
N SER A 136 -12.78 -10.05 -15.05
CA SER A 136 -12.65 -11.35 -14.36
C SER A 136 -14.02 -11.97 -14.07
N LYS A 137 -14.99 -11.17 -13.63
CA LYS A 137 -16.36 -11.65 -13.37
C LYS A 137 -17.06 -12.09 -14.65
N GLU A 138 -16.88 -11.38 -15.75
CA GLU A 138 -17.45 -11.75 -17.05
C GLU A 138 -16.86 -13.07 -17.57
N GLU A 139 -15.56 -13.29 -17.39
CA GLU A 139 -14.91 -14.57 -17.72
C GLU A 139 -15.44 -15.73 -16.86
N GLU A 140 -15.55 -15.54 -15.55
CA GLU A 140 -16.13 -16.53 -14.63
C GLU A 140 -17.59 -16.85 -14.96
N ASN A 141 -18.40 -15.81 -15.23
CA ASN A 141 -19.79 -15.97 -15.63
C ASN A 141 -19.90 -16.74 -16.94
N LYS A 142 -19.10 -16.39 -17.95
CA LYS A 142 -19.09 -17.07 -19.24
C LYS A 142 -18.71 -18.55 -19.07
N ALA A 143 -17.65 -18.85 -18.32
CA ALA A 143 -17.25 -20.22 -18.04
C ALA A 143 -18.35 -20.99 -17.29
N SER A 144 -19.05 -20.32 -16.36
CA SER A 144 -20.19 -20.89 -15.63
C SER A 144 -21.38 -21.17 -16.55
N GLU A 145 -21.71 -20.26 -17.45
CA GLU A 145 -22.79 -20.41 -18.43
C GLU A 145 -22.51 -21.55 -19.40
N GLU A 146 -21.29 -21.62 -19.96
CA GLU A 146 -20.86 -22.73 -20.81
C GLU A 146 -20.92 -24.07 -20.08
N TYR A 147 -20.53 -24.08 -18.79
CA TYR A 147 -20.61 -25.27 -17.95
C TYR A 147 -22.06 -25.73 -17.73
N ILE A 148 -22.97 -24.79 -17.41
CA ILE A 148 -24.40 -25.08 -17.22
C ILE A 148 -25.01 -25.61 -18.51
N GLN A 149 -24.71 -25.01 -19.66
CA GLN A 149 -25.23 -25.47 -20.96
C GLN A 149 -24.80 -26.92 -21.25
N ARG A 150 -23.56 -27.27 -20.96
CA ARG A 150 -23.07 -28.65 -21.13
C ARG A 150 -23.80 -29.63 -20.21
N LEU A 151 -23.99 -29.28 -18.93
CA LEU A 151 -24.72 -30.13 -17.99
C LEU A 151 -26.17 -30.37 -18.46
N LEU A 152 -26.87 -29.31 -18.88
CA LEU A 152 -28.24 -29.43 -19.38
C LEU A 152 -28.33 -30.32 -20.62
N ALA A 153 -27.34 -30.23 -21.52
CA ALA A 153 -27.28 -31.10 -22.70
C ALA A 153 -27.03 -32.57 -22.32
N GLU A 154 -26.12 -32.84 -21.38
CA GLU A 154 -25.86 -34.18 -20.85
C GLU A 154 -27.11 -34.76 -20.16
N GLU A 155 -27.83 -33.95 -19.37
CA GLU A 155 -29.09 -34.34 -18.74
C GLU A 155 -30.18 -34.65 -19.79
N GLU A 156 -30.33 -33.82 -20.83
CA GLU A 156 -31.31 -34.05 -21.90
C GLU A 156 -31.00 -35.34 -22.69
N GLU A 157 -29.73 -35.62 -22.96
CA GLU A 157 -29.30 -36.87 -23.61
C GLU A 157 -29.60 -38.09 -22.74
N GLU A 158 -29.34 -38.01 -21.44
CA GLU A 158 -29.66 -39.09 -20.52
C GLU A 158 -31.17 -39.32 -20.42
N GLU A 159 -31.97 -38.26 -20.35
CA GLU A 159 -33.43 -38.38 -20.38
C GLU A 159 -33.94 -39.04 -21.67
N LYS A 160 -33.36 -38.70 -22.82
CA LYS A 160 -33.66 -39.36 -24.11
C LYS A 160 -33.31 -40.83 -24.06
N ARG A 161 -32.11 -41.21 -23.61
CA ARG A 161 -31.70 -42.62 -23.45
C ARG A 161 -32.67 -43.39 -22.55
N GLN A 162 -33.04 -42.82 -21.42
CA GLN A 162 -34.00 -43.42 -20.49
C GLN A 162 -35.39 -43.56 -21.11
N ARG A 163 -35.85 -42.55 -21.84
CA ARG A 163 -37.15 -42.59 -22.53
C ARG A 163 -37.19 -43.64 -23.63
N GLU A 164 -36.12 -43.78 -24.40
CA GLU A 164 -36.00 -44.82 -25.43
C GLU A 164 -35.93 -46.22 -24.83
N LYS A 165 -35.19 -46.40 -23.74
CA LYS A 165 -35.14 -47.66 -23.01
C LYS A 165 -36.53 -48.06 -22.51
N ARG A 166 -37.25 -47.15 -21.83
CA ARG A 166 -38.64 -47.38 -21.39
C ARG A 166 -39.58 -47.72 -22.56
N ARG A 167 -39.42 -47.07 -23.71
CA ARG A 167 -40.20 -47.37 -24.93
C ARG A 167 -39.92 -48.78 -25.42
N SER A 168 -38.65 -49.16 -25.53
CA SER A 168 -38.24 -50.50 -25.97
C SER A 168 -38.73 -51.61 -25.03
N GLU A 169 -38.63 -51.39 -23.71
CA GLU A 169 -39.14 -52.32 -22.70
C GLU A 169 -40.67 -52.49 -22.82
N MET A 170 -41.40 -51.40 -23.03
CA MET A 170 -42.85 -51.43 -23.24
C MET A 170 -43.24 -52.17 -24.53
N GLU A 171 -42.52 -51.94 -25.64
CA GLU A 171 -42.75 -52.64 -26.90
C GLU A 171 -42.50 -54.15 -26.78
N GLU A 172 -41.44 -54.55 -26.07
CA GLU A 172 -41.14 -55.95 -25.81
C GLU A 172 -42.21 -56.61 -24.91
N GLN A 173 -42.67 -55.90 -23.89
CA GLN A 173 -43.77 -56.37 -23.04
C GLN A 173 -45.06 -56.57 -23.84
N LEU A 174 -45.44 -55.60 -24.69
CA LEU A 174 -46.62 -55.71 -25.54
C LEU A 174 -46.53 -56.89 -26.52
N ARG A 175 -45.34 -57.16 -27.08
CA ARG A 175 -45.11 -58.33 -27.94
C ARG A 175 -45.34 -59.64 -27.17
N GLY A 176 -44.81 -59.73 -25.95
CA GLY A 176 -45.03 -60.87 -25.07
C GLY A 176 -46.51 -61.07 -24.71
N ASP A 177 -47.21 -59.99 -24.38
CA ASP A 177 -48.64 -60.01 -24.07
C ASP A 177 -49.47 -60.44 -25.29
N GLU A 178 -49.12 -59.99 -26.49
CA GLU A 178 -49.78 -60.39 -27.74
C GLU A 178 -49.61 -61.90 -28.02
N GLU A 179 -48.40 -62.44 -27.86
CA GLU A 179 -48.13 -63.88 -28.02
C GLU A 179 -48.92 -64.71 -27.00
N LEU A 180 -48.94 -64.27 -25.74
CA LEU A 180 -49.71 -64.90 -24.69
C LEU A 180 -51.21 -64.89 -25.02
N ALA A 181 -51.77 -63.76 -25.45
CA ALA A 181 -53.17 -63.64 -25.85
C ALA A 181 -53.54 -64.57 -27.02
N ARG A 182 -52.66 -64.70 -28.03
CA ARG A 182 -52.84 -65.66 -29.15
C ARG A 182 -52.84 -67.11 -28.67
N SER A 183 -51.94 -67.47 -27.77
CA SER A 183 -51.87 -68.83 -27.20
C SER A 183 -53.12 -69.17 -26.38
N LEU A 184 -53.57 -68.25 -25.53
CA LEU A 184 -54.78 -68.39 -24.73
C LEU A 184 -56.02 -68.50 -25.61
N SER A 185 -56.13 -67.67 -26.65
CA SER A 185 -57.22 -67.75 -27.62
C SER A 185 -57.28 -69.14 -28.27
N THR A 186 -56.14 -69.66 -28.74
CA THR A 186 -56.06 -70.99 -29.36
C THR A 186 -56.46 -72.10 -28.38
N SER A 187 -55.99 -72.04 -27.14
CA SER A 187 -56.34 -72.98 -26.06
C SER A 187 -57.83 -72.94 -25.73
N ILE A 188 -58.42 -71.75 -25.62
CA ILE A 188 -59.86 -71.56 -25.40
C ILE A 188 -60.66 -72.13 -26.58
N PHE A 189 -60.28 -71.83 -27.83
CA PHE A 189 -60.95 -72.39 -29.01
C PHE A 189 -60.86 -73.92 -29.07
N GLN A 190 -59.71 -74.51 -28.74
CA GLN A 190 -59.57 -75.96 -28.63
C GLN A 190 -60.48 -76.54 -27.54
N LYS A 191 -60.57 -75.90 -26.38
CA LYS A 191 -61.43 -76.32 -25.26
C LYS A 191 -62.92 -76.27 -25.64
N ILE A 192 -63.36 -75.18 -26.27
CA ILE A 192 -64.73 -75.01 -26.79
C ILE A 192 -65.05 -76.07 -27.86
N ARG A 193 -64.12 -76.34 -28.79
CA ARG A 193 -64.31 -77.33 -29.86
C ARG A 193 -64.38 -78.77 -29.32
N SER A 194 -63.64 -79.07 -28.27
CA SER A 194 -63.74 -80.33 -27.53
C SER A 194 -65.06 -80.47 -26.77
N SER A 195 -65.60 -79.37 -26.21
CA SER A 195 -66.91 -79.36 -25.55
C SER A 195 -68.08 -79.52 -26.54
N HIS A 196 -67.99 -78.96 -27.75
CA HIS A 196 -69.02 -79.15 -28.79
C HIS A 196 -69.04 -80.54 -29.43
N LYS A 197 -67.94 -81.32 -29.38
CA LYS A 197 -67.91 -82.72 -29.85
C LYS A 197 -68.54 -83.72 -28.87
N GLN A 198 -68.98 -83.28 -27.68
CA GLN A 198 -69.57 -84.13 -26.65
C GLN A 198 -71.09 -83.97 -26.48
N VAL A 199 -71.77 -83.21 -27.33
CA VAL A 199 -73.24 -83.10 -27.32
C VAL A 199 -73.80 -83.86 -28.55
N PRO A 200 -74.61 -84.93 -28.35
CA PRO A 200 -75.28 -85.70 -29.41
C PRO A 200 -76.27 -84.89 -30.24
#